data_AF-A0AAJ1P385-F1
#
_entry.id   AF-A0AAJ1P385-F1
#
_cell.length_a   1.000
_cell.length_b   1.000
_cell.length_c   1.000
_cell.angle_alpha   90.00
_cell.angle_beta   90.00
_cell.angle_gamma   90.00
#
_symmetry.space_group_name_H-M   'P 1'
#
loop_
_entity.id
_entity.type
_entity.pdbx_description
1 polymer ?
#
loop_
_entity_poly.entity_id
_entity_poly.type
_entity_poly.pdbx_seq_one_letter_code
_entity_poly.pdbx_strand_id
1 'polypeptide(L)' 'MDTRDTLEIFVEENVIILQKYTSHGTCPITGEISARNVKLAGGKLPLSPEGVKQLLAELEQYKVTV' A
#
# COMPACT_ATOMS: atom_id res chain seq x y z
N MET A 1 17.90 5.02 17.05
CA MET A 1 17.07 4.79 15.85
C MET A 1 15.68 4.42 16.35
N ASP A 2 14.72 5.31 16.19
CA ASP A 2 13.34 5.14 16.67
C ASP A 2 12.54 4.44 15.56
N THR A 3 12.64 3.12 15.48
CA THR A 3 11.83 2.31 14.57
C THR A 3 10.43 2.17 15.18
N ARG A 4 9.54 3.11 14.85
CA ARG A 4 8.11 3.02 15.15
C ARG A 4 7.47 2.04 14.16
N ASP A 5 7.72 0.75 14.35
CA ASP A 5 7.00 -0.28 13.61
C ASP A 5 5.54 -0.27 14.06
N THR A 6 4.63 -0.08 13.12
CA THR A 6 3.18 -0.16 13.38
C THR A 6 2.82 -1.61 13.72
N LEU A 7 2.04 -1.81 14.78
CA LEU A 7 1.57 -3.11 15.23
C LEU A 7 0.05 -3.20 15.05
N GLU A 8 -0.42 -4.34 14.58
CA GLU A 8 -1.84 -4.66 14.51
C GLU A 8 -2.22 -5.56 15.69
N ILE A 9 -3.30 -5.20 16.38
CA ILE A 9 -3.77 -5.90 17.58
C ILE A 9 -5.07 -6.61 17.24
N PHE A 10 -5.07 -7.94 17.38
CA PHE A 10 -6.26 -8.76 17.26
C PHE A 10 -6.64 -9.34 18.62
N VAL A 11 -7.94 -9.44 18.87
CA VAL A 11 -8.50 -10.10 20.05
C VAL A 11 -9.35 -11.26 19.57
N GLU A 12 -8.95 -12.48 19.91
CA GLU A 12 -9.68 -13.70 19.57
C GLU A 12 -9.93 -14.51 20.84
N GLU A 13 -11.20 -14.72 21.16
CA GLU A 13 -11.67 -15.34 22.40
C GLU A 13 -11.04 -14.70 23.65
N ASN A 14 -10.03 -15.35 24.25
CA ASN A 14 -9.31 -14.89 25.44
C ASN A 14 -7.81 -14.63 25.17
N VAL A 15 -7.44 -14.46 23.90
CA VAL A 15 -6.04 -14.30 23.47
C VAL A 15 -5.86 -12.96 22.76
N ILE A 16 -4.75 -12.28 23.07
CA ILE A 16 -4.30 -11.08 22.35
C ILE A 16 -3.19 -11.51 21.39
N ILE A 17 -3.37 -11.21 20.10
CA ILE A 17 -2.41 -11.51 19.04
C ILE A 17 -1.83 -10.17 18.55
N LEU A 18 -0.50 -10.04 18.65
CA LEU A 18 0.25 -8.89 18.16
C LEU A 18 0.94 -9.28 16.85
N GLN A 19 0.56 -8.66 15.74
CA GLN A 19 1.21 -8.87 14.44
C GLN A 19 1.90 -7.59 13.97
N LYS A 20 2.99 -7.75 13.24
CA LYS A 20 3.59 -6.62 12.52
C LYS A 20 2.57 -6.13 11.50
N TYR A 21 2.21 -4.85 11.56
CA TYR A 21 1.29 -4.29 10.58
C TYR A 21 1.92 -4.38 9.19
N THR A 22 1.30 -5.17 8.35
CA THR A 22 1.60 -5.29 6.93
C THR A 22 0.43 -4.67 6.20
N SER A 23 0.71 -3.64 5.40
CA SER A 23 -0.29 -2.90 4.61
C SER A 23 -0.84 -3.75 3.45
N HIS A 24 -1.43 -4.90 3.77
CA HIS A 24 -1.99 -5.85 2.82
C HIS A 24 -3.14 -5.19 2.06
N GLY A 25 -2.84 -4.71 0.85
CA GLY A 25 -3.84 -4.06 0.01
C GLY A 25 -4.02 -2.56 0.27
N THR A 26 -3.07 -1.91 0.92
CA THR A 26 -2.99 -0.45 0.89
C THR A 26 -2.30 0.00 -0.39
N CYS A 27 -2.90 0.94 -1.10
CA CYS A 27 -2.24 1.62 -2.21
C CYS A 27 -1.07 2.47 -1.65
N PRO A 28 0.19 2.23 -2.05
CA PRO A 28 1.33 3.00 -1.58
C PRO A 28 1.32 4.46 -2.04
N ILE A 29 0.54 4.80 -3.06
CA ILE A 29 0.43 6.18 -3.58
C ILE A 29 -0.62 6.96 -2.78
N THR A 30 -1.81 6.40 -2.57
CA THR A 30 -2.92 7.11 -1.91
C THR A 30 -3.00 6.84 -0.41
N GLY A 31 -2.36 5.78 0.09
CA GLY A 31 -2.46 5.34 1.48
C GLY A 31 -3.80 4.68 1.82
N GLU A 32 -4.70 4.52 0.85
CA GLU A 32 -6.02 3.95 1.04
C GLU A 32 -6.04 2.44 0.83
N ILE A 33 -6.79 1.74 1.68
CA ILE A 33 -7.07 0.32 1.50
C ILE A 33 -8.22 0.20 0.49
N SER A 34 -7.96 -0.40 -0.66
CA SER A 34 -8.99 -0.65 -1.67
C SER A 34 -9.08 -2.14 -2.00
N ALA A 35 -10.31 -2.66 -2.01
CA ALA A 35 -10.58 -4.04 -2.41
C ALA A 35 -10.32 -4.28 -3.92
N ARG A 36 -10.20 -3.21 -4.72
CA ARG A 36 -9.97 -3.26 -6.18
C ARG A 36 -8.56 -2.80 -6.55
N ASN A 37 -7.54 -3.33 -5.88
CA ASN A 37 -6.16 -3.02 -6.23
C ASN A 37 -5.71 -3.72 -7.51
N VAL A 38 -5.12 -2.95 -8.41
CA VAL A 38 -4.41 -3.40 -9.60
C VAL A 38 -2.97 -3.72 -9.21
N LYS A 39 -2.47 -4.88 -9.62
CA LYS A 39 -1.08 -5.30 -9.35
C LYS A 39 -0.18 -4.98 -10.54
N LEU A 40 0.73 -4.03 -10.40
CA LEU A 40 1.75 -3.68 -11.39
C LEU A 40 3.12 -4.27 -11.03
N ALA A 41 4.08 -4.17 -11.97
CA ALA A 41 5.47 -4.64 -11.80
C ALA A 41 5.57 -6.11 -11.34
N GLY A 42 4.78 -6.98 -11.97
CA GLY A 42 4.77 -8.42 -11.65
C GLY A 42 4.22 -8.74 -10.26
N GLY A 43 3.29 -7.93 -9.73
CA GLY A 43 2.68 -8.18 -8.43
C GLY A 43 3.24 -7.36 -7.28
N LYS A 44 4.35 -6.66 -7.49
CA LYS A 44 5.09 -5.96 -6.43
C LYS A 44 4.52 -4.58 -6.09
N LEU A 45 3.71 -4.00 -6.98
CA LEU A 45 3.14 -2.68 -6.78
C LEU A 45 1.60 -2.75 -6.85
N PRO A 46 0.92 -2.97 -5.70
CA PRO A 46 -0.54 -2.92 -5.63
C PRO A 46 -1.00 -1.47 -5.60
N LEU A 47 -1.80 -1.03 -6.57
CA LEU A 47 -2.32 0.34 -6.65
C LEU A 47 -3.85 0.33 -6.70
N SER A 48 -4.47 1.29 -6.01
CA SER A 48 -5.88 1.61 -6.25
C SER A 48 -6.07 2.21 -7.65
N PRO A 49 -7.29 2.18 -8.22
CA PRO A 49 -7.56 2.83 -9.50
C PRO A 49 -7.18 4.31 -9.53
N GLU A 50 -7.38 5.02 -8.42
CA GLU A 50 -6.96 6.41 -8.22
C GLU A 50 -5.44 6.54 -8.24
N GLY A 51 -4.73 5.66 -7.51
CA GLY A 51 -3.27 5.62 -7.48
C GLY A 51 -2.66 5.33 -8.86
N VAL A 52 -3.31 4.52 -9.69
CA VAL A 52 -2.89 4.29 -11.09
C VAL A 52 -2.98 5.57 -11.91
N LYS A 53 -4.08 6.32 -11.81
CA LYS A 53 -4.25 7.59 -12.54
C LYS A 53 -3.20 8.62 -12.14
N GLN A 54 -2.93 8.75 -10.85
CA GLN A 54 -1.94 9.68 -10.34
C GLN A 54 -0.53 9.29 -10.82
N LEU A 55 -0.16 8.01 -10.69
CA LEU A 55 1.13 7.51 -11.14
C LEU A 55 1.33 7.73 -12.66
N LEU A 56 0.30 7.50 -13.48
CA LEU A 56 0.36 7.78 -14.92
C LEU A 56 0.59 9.26 -15.20
N ALA A 57 -0.12 10.16 -14.51
CA ALA A 57 0.04 11.59 -14.69
C ALA A 57 1.46 12.07 -14.34
N GLU A 58 2.04 11.55 -13.26
CA GLU A 58 3.43 11.84 -12.89
C GLU A 58 4.42 11.27 -13.92
N LEU A 59 4.26 10.02 -14.35
CA LEU A 59 5.15 9.37 -15.32
C LEU A 59 5.15 10.07 -16.69
N GLU A 60 4.00 10.59 -17.16
CA GLU A 60 3.93 11.38 -18.40
C GLU A 60 4.75 12.67 -18.31
N GLN A 61 4.86 13.28 -17.12
CA GLN A 61 5.74 14.46 -16.93
C GLN A 61 7.22 14.08 -17.05
N TYR A 62 7.61 12.91 -16.55
CA TYR A 62 9.01 12.43 -16.58
C TYR A 62 9.43 11.83 -17.92
N LYS A 63 8.50 11.38 -18.77
CA LYS A 63 8.79 10.86 -20.12
C LYS A 63 9.52 11.84 -21.04
N VAL A 64 9.46 13.15 -20.76
CA VAL A 64 10.13 14.19 -21.56
C VAL A 64 11.60 14.39 -21.15
N THR A 65 12.02 13.83 -20.01
CA THR A 65 13.35 14.07 -19.43
C THR A 65 14.32 12.88 -19.55
N VAL A 66 13.87 11.75 -20.10
CA VAL A 66 14.67 10.52 -20.26
C VAL A 66 15.10 10.31 -21.70
#